data_AF-X1MJD3-F1
#
_entry.id   AF-X1MJD3-F1
#
_cell.length_a   1.000
_cell.length_b   1.000
_cell.length_c   1.000
_cell.angle_alpha   90.00
_cell.angle_beta   90.00
_cell.angle_gamma   90.00
#
_symmetry.space_group_name_H-M   'P 1'
#
loop_
_entity.id
_entity.type
_entity.pdbx_description
1 polymer ?
#
loop_
_entity_poly.entity_id
_entity_poly.type
_entity_poly.pdbx_seq_one_letter_code
_entity_poly.pdbx_strand_id
1 'polypeptide(L)'
;MKSKRFRKTLYILLSSFAAVILAFISIYLINIYNIDRSYYQAYNTKDKVALRKFPYPYKAAMTICSDIDGTTTKEEFLEIQKFLNTKEETGMGKGVGLEIGNSFVMYAPPTCAFSYFSGNPGNAQIIGKFIKTGYIDFMHSYGEKTDFAREDAIKAIEELNNNQYKVDVWVDHAKTPDNLGDDTTFGLGDHPHSTAYHSDLTLAYGIKFVWLGRITTVIGQSIPITLKTFFANSFPIFV
;
A
#
# COMPACT_ATOMS: atom_id res chain seq x y z
N MET A 1 22.77 21.99 55.69
CA MET A 1 23.65 21.22 54.78
C MET A 1 22.91 20.30 53.78
N LYS A 2 21.77 19.67 54.10
CA LYS A 2 21.04 18.76 53.19
C LYS A 2 20.56 19.40 51.86
N SER A 3 20.16 20.68 51.89
CA SER A 3 19.65 21.43 50.72
C SER A 3 20.67 21.63 49.58
N LYS A 4 21.95 21.94 49.89
CA LYS A 4 22.99 22.13 48.85
C LYS A 4 23.36 20.82 48.14
N ARG A 5 23.42 19.70 48.88
CA ARG A 5 23.71 18.37 48.31
C ARG A 5 22.58 17.90 47.40
N PHE A 6 21.32 18.10 47.81
CA PHE A 6 20.15 17.80 47.00
C PHE A 6 20.12 18.60 45.69
N ARG A 7 20.37 19.92 45.73
CA ARG A 7 20.48 20.75 44.52
C ARG A 7 21.57 20.25 43.57
N LYS A 8 22.76 19.94 44.08
CA LYS A 8 23.87 19.43 43.26
C LYS A 8 23.52 18.11 42.57
N THR A 9 22.90 17.17 43.29
CA THR A 9 22.44 15.90 42.71
C THR A 9 21.36 16.13 41.66
N LEU A 10 20.41 17.03 41.90
CA LEU A 10 19.37 17.38 40.92
C LEU A 10 19.96 18.02 39.65
N TYR A 11 20.93 18.92 39.77
CA TYR A 11 21.62 19.50 38.62
C TYR A 11 22.38 18.45 37.80
N ILE A 12 23.07 17.52 38.47
CA ILE A 12 23.77 16.43 37.79
C ILE A 12 22.75 15.55 37.05
N LEU A 13 21.63 15.19 37.69
CA LEU A 13 20.58 14.38 37.07
C LEU A 13 19.96 15.08 35.85
N LEU A 14 19.62 16.36 35.96
CA LEU A 14 19.08 17.15 34.86
C LEU A 14 20.09 17.31 33.71
N SER A 15 21.37 17.52 34.03
CA SER A 15 22.43 17.64 33.01
C SER A 15 22.66 16.31 32.29
N SER A 16 22.63 15.19 33.02
CA SER A 16 22.70 13.85 32.43
C SER A 16 21.50 13.56 31.53
N PHE A 17 20.29 13.93 31.95
CA PHE A 17 19.08 13.82 31.11
C PHE A 17 19.19 14.67 29.84
N ALA A 18 19.64 15.92 29.95
CA ALA A 18 19.85 16.79 28.79
C ALA A 18 20.89 16.21 27.82
N ALA A 19 21.99 15.66 28.33
CA ALA A 19 23.01 15.01 27.51
C ALA A 19 22.46 13.77 26.77
N VAL A 20 21.64 12.95 27.44
CA VAL A 20 20.98 11.79 26.82
C VAL A 20 20.00 12.23 25.73
N ILE A 21 19.18 13.25 25.98
CA ILE A 21 18.25 13.80 24.98
C ILE A 21 19.03 14.33 23.76
N LEU A 22 20.11 15.09 23.97
CA LEU A 22 20.95 15.59 22.88
C LEU A 22 21.61 14.46 22.08
N ALA A 23 22.03 13.38 22.73
CA ALA A 23 22.58 12.20 22.06
C ALA A 23 21.52 11.55 21.16
N PHE A 24 20.30 11.34 21.66
CA PHE A 24 19.19 10.79 20.86
C PHE A 24 18.84 11.69 19.67
N ILE A 25 18.73 13.01 19.87
CA ILE A 25 18.48 13.97 18.78
C ILE A 25 19.59 13.89 17.74
N SER A 26 20.85 13.81 18.16
CA SER A 26 21.99 13.76 17.23
C SER A 26 21.99 12.46 16.41
N ILE A 27 21.78 11.31 17.06
CA ILE A 27 21.65 10.01 16.37
C ILE A 27 20.51 10.06 15.36
N TYR A 28 19.36 10.61 15.78
CA TYR A 28 18.19 10.74 14.93
C TYR A 28 18.45 11.62 13.70
N LEU A 29 19.06 12.80 13.87
CA LEU A 29 19.40 13.70 12.77
C LEU A 29 20.43 13.10 11.82
N ILE A 30 21.42 12.37 12.35
CA ILE A 30 22.41 11.63 11.54
C ILE A 30 21.71 10.55 10.70
N ASN A 31 20.76 9.81 11.28
CA ASN A 31 19.99 8.79 10.57
C ASN A 31 19.15 9.41 9.45
N ILE A 32 18.44 10.51 9.71
CA ILE A 32 17.70 11.25 8.67
C ILE A 32 18.64 11.68 7.55
N TYR A 33 19.77 12.31 7.89
CA TYR A 33 20.74 12.76 6.90
C TYR A 33 21.26 11.61 6.04
N ASN A 34 21.53 10.45 6.65
CA ASN A 34 22.01 9.27 5.94
C ASN A 34 20.92 8.68 5.01
N ILE A 35 19.66 8.65 5.44
CA ILE A 35 18.51 8.20 4.63
C ILE A 35 18.29 9.15 3.44
N ASP A 36 18.25 10.45 3.67
CA ASP A 36 18.09 11.44 2.60
C ASP A 36 19.26 11.34 1.62
N ARG A 37 20.50 11.26 2.13
CA ARG A 37 21.70 11.15 1.31
C ARG A 37 21.70 9.88 0.46
N SER A 38 21.35 8.73 1.03
CA SER A 38 21.29 7.47 0.28
C SER A 38 20.23 7.53 -0.82
N TYR A 39 19.06 8.11 -0.53
CA TYR A 39 18.01 8.37 -1.52
C TYR A 39 18.54 9.27 -2.64
N TYR A 40 19.10 10.44 -2.34
CA TYR A 40 19.63 11.35 -3.36
C TYR A 40 20.77 10.76 -4.18
N GLN A 41 21.65 9.96 -3.57
CA GLN A 41 22.75 9.31 -4.28
C GLN A 41 22.25 8.25 -5.27
N ALA A 42 21.22 7.48 -4.92
CA ALA A 42 20.62 6.49 -5.82
C ALA A 42 20.03 7.12 -7.11
N TYR A 43 19.61 8.37 -7.04
CA TYR A 43 18.97 9.09 -8.15
C TYR A 43 19.82 10.25 -8.73
N ASN A 44 21.10 10.35 -8.36
CA ASN A 44 22.02 11.37 -8.88
C ASN A 44 22.61 10.93 -10.22
N THR A 45 21.93 11.32 -11.29
CA THR A 45 22.13 10.76 -12.63
C THR A 45 23.08 11.60 -13.50
N LYS A 46 24.39 11.35 -13.38
CA LYS A 46 25.40 11.90 -14.33
C LYS A 46 25.63 11.01 -15.56
N ASP A 47 25.12 9.80 -15.56
CA ASP A 47 25.30 8.83 -16.64
C ASP A 47 24.33 9.03 -17.80
N LYS A 48 24.71 8.53 -18.98
CA LYS A 48 23.94 8.62 -20.23
C LYS A 48 22.58 7.88 -20.14
N VAL A 49 22.46 6.89 -19.26
CA VAL A 49 21.23 6.18 -18.91
C VAL A 49 21.21 6.04 -17.39
N ALA A 50 20.17 6.53 -16.71
CA ALA A 50 20.12 6.48 -15.27
C ALA A 50 18.69 6.69 -14.70
N LEU A 51 18.48 6.18 -13.48
CA LEU A 51 17.20 6.24 -12.75
C LEU A 51 16.91 7.67 -12.24
N ARG A 52 15.85 8.31 -12.75
CA ARG A 52 15.49 9.67 -12.35
C ARG A 52 14.82 9.67 -10.97
N LYS A 53 15.12 10.69 -10.16
CA LYS A 53 14.41 10.94 -8.89
C LYS A 53 12.92 11.05 -9.18
N PHE A 54 12.08 10.29 -8.49
CA PHE A 54 10.64 10.45 -8.61
C PHE A 54 10.12 11.42 -7.51
N PRO A 55 9.31 12.43 -7.87
CA PRO A 55 9.04 12.89 -9.23
C PRO A 55 10.20 13.74 -9.81
N TYR A 56 10.55 13.51 -11.10
CA TYR A 56 11.57 14.24 -11.89
C TYR A 56 10.88 15.35 -12.65
N PRO A 57 11.41 16.57 -12.78
CA PRO A 57 10.84 17.84 -12.25
C PRO A 57 9.31 18.08 -12.41
N TYR A 58 8.48 17.05 -12.43
CA TYR A 58 7.04 17.12 -12.30
C TYR A 58 6.75 17.45 -10.84
N LYS A 59 5.83 18.40 -10.62
CA LYS A 59 5.42 18.82 -9.27
C LYS A 59 4.63 17.72 -8.55
N ALA A 60 4.06 16.78 -9.31
CA ALA A 60 3.36 15.61 -8.86
C ALA A 60 3.38 14.53 -9.95
N ALA A 61 3.17 13.29 -9.56
CA ALA A 61 2.75 12.21 -10.44
C ALA A 61 1.36 11.77 -9.99
N MET A 62 0.52 11.41 -10.94
CA MET A 62 -0.84 10.95 -10.70
C MET A 62 -0.99 9.59 -11.35
N THR A 63 -1.43 8.62 -10.56
CA THR A 63 -1.99 7.38 -11.04
C THR A 63 -3.49 7.42 -10.79
N ILE A 64 -4.26 6.81 -11.68
CA ILE A 64 -5.69 6.63 -11.53
C ILE A 64 -5.93 5.14 -11.73
N CYS A 65 -6.65 4.53 -10.80
CA CYS A 65 -7.08 3.16 -10.89
C CYS A 65 -8.59 3.06 -10.74
N SER A 66 -9.20 2.10 -11.41
CA SER A 66 -10.57 1.69 -11.13
C SER A 66 -10.56 0.71 -9.97
N ASP A 67 -11.48 0.89 -9.03
CA ASP A 67 -11.77 -0.11 -8.02
C ASP A 67 -12.68 -1.20 -8.63
N ILE A 68 -12.58 -2.42 -8.12
CA ILE A 68 -13.32 -3.58 -8.61
C ILE A 68 -14.70 -3.72 -7.95
N ASP A 69 -14.91 -3.03 -6.84
CA ASP A 69 -16.15 -3.03 -6.09
C ASP A 69 -17.36 -2.66 -6.97
N GLY A 70 -18.41 -3.48 -6.86
CA GLY A 70 -19.64 -3.31 -7.63
C GLY A 70 -19.54 -3.75 -9.10
N THR A 71 -18.36 -4.13 -9.59
CA THR A 71 -18.20 -4.72 -10.94
C THR A 71 -18.48 -6.21 -10.87
N THR A 72 -19.71 -6.62 -11.17
CA THR A 72 -20.17 -7.99 -10.85
C THR A 72 -19.92 -9.00 -11.97
N THR A 73 -19.68 -8.52 -13.19
CA THR A 73 -19.50 -9.38 -14.37
C THR A 73 -18.21 -9.07 -15.12
N LYS A 74 -17.71 -10.08 -15.83
CA LYS A 74 -16.56 -9.94 -16.72
C LYS A 74 -16.87 -8.97 -17.87
N GLU A 75 -18.09 -9.01 -18.40
CA GLU A 75 -18.54 -8.12 -19.47
C GLU A 75 -18.53 -6.66 -19.01
N GLU A 76 -19.04 -6.38 -17.81
CA GLU A 76 -18.99 -5.06 -17.18
C GLU A 76 -17.54 -4.59 -16.96
N PHE A 77 -16.66 -5.46 -16.43
CA PHE A 77 -15.24 -5.15 -16.26
C PHE A 77 -14.56 -4.75 -17.57
N LEU A 78 -14.79 -5.52 -18.64
CA LEU A 78 -14.20 -5.25 -19.95
C LEU A 78 -14.76 -3.96 -20.56
N GLU A 79 -16.04 -3.66 -20.31
CA GLU A 79 -16.68 -2.44 -20.78
C GLU A 79 -16.14 -1.21 -20.04
N ILE A 80 -15.97 -1.28 -18.72
CA ILE A 80 -15.31 -0.25 -17.91
C ILE A 80 -13.88 -0.04 -18.41
N GLN A 81 -13.11 -1.12 -18.62
CA GLN A 81 -11.75 -1.01 -19.15
C GLN A 81 -11.74 -0.29 -20.50
N LYS A 82 -12.64 -0.68 -21.41
CA LYS A 82 -12.76 -0.09 -22.74
C LYS A 82 -13.12 1.39 -22.67
N PHE A 83 -14.11 1.74 -21.85
CA PHE A 83 -14.54 3.11 -21.64
C PHE A 83 -13.41 3.98 -21.09
N LEU A 84 -12.69 3.50 -20.06
CA LEU A 84 -11.60 4.28 -19.45
C LEU A 84 -10.38 4.41 -20.38
N ASN A 85 -9.98 3.33 -21.07
CA ASN A 85 -8.68 3.26 -21.75
C ASN A 85 -8.70 3.60 -23.24
N THR A 86 -9.88 3.75 -23.86
CA THR A 86 -9.97 4.04 -25.31
C THR A 86 -10.70 5.35 -25.57
N LYS A 87 -10.67 5.82 -26.83
CA LYS A 87 -11.50 6.95 -27.29
C LYS A 87 -12.69 6.47 -28.14
N GLU A 88 -12.95 5.18 -28.16
CA GLU A 88 -14.03 4.57 -28.92
C GLU A 88 -15.40 4.89 -28.31
N GLU A 89 -16.46 4.73 -29.09
CA GLU A 89 -17.81 4.68 -28.52
C GLU A 89 -18.01 3.35 -27.78
N THR A 90 -18.62 3.44 -26.60
CA THR A 90 -18.90 2.33 -25.69
C THR A 90 -20.36 2.43 -25.21
N GLY A 91 -20.86 1.40 -24.56
CA GLY A 91 -22.15 1.40 -23.87
C GLY A 91 -22.25 2.42 -22.73
N MET A 92 -21.11 2.93 -22.24
CA MET A 92 -21.04 4.02 -21.24
C MET A 92 -20.87 5.41 -21.87
N GLY A 93 -20.87 5.48 -23.22
CA GLY A 93 -20.60 6.69 -24.00
C GLY A 93 -19.20 6.73 -24.59
N LYS A 94 -18.75 7.91 -25.01
CA LYS A 94 -17.44 8.09 -25.61
C LYS A 94 -16.33 7.88 -24.58
N GLY A 95 -15.38 7.00 -24.90
CA GLY A 95 -14.29 6.63 -24.01
C GLY A 95 -13.36 7.79 -23.62
N VAL A 96 -12.81 7.69 -22.41
CA VAL A 96 -12.00 8.71 -21.74
C VAL A 96 -10.55 8.70 -22.23
N GLY A 97 -10.05 7.56 -22.73
CA GLY A 97 -8.70 7.38 -23.27
C GLY A 97 -7.59 7.76 -22.29
N LEU A 98 -7.74 7.31 -21.05
CA LEU A 98 -6.75 7.35 -19.99
C LEU A 98 -6.24 5.94 -19.74
N GLU A 99 -4.93 5.76 -19.69
CA GLU A 99 -4.34 4.48 -19.28
C GLU A 99 -4.58 4.30 -17.78
N ILE A 100 -5.56 3.45 -17.44
CA ILE A 100 -6.08 3.29 -16.08
C ILE A 100 -5.80 1.85 -15.63
N GLY A 101 -5.17 1.73 -14.45
CA GLY A 101 -4.97 0.47 -13.73
C GLY A 101 -6.27 -0.01 -13.08
N ASN A 102 -6.26 -1.20 -12.52
CA ASN A 102 -7.47 -1.85 -12.01
C ASN A 102 -7.13 -2.80 -10.86
N SER A 103 -8.11 -3.07 -10.00
CA SER A 103 -8.00 -4.09 -8.95
C SER A 103 -8.55 -5.43 -9.39
N PHE A 104 -8.29 -6.42 -8.54
CA PHE A 104 -9.04 -7.66 -8.49
C PHE A 104 -9.18 -8.14 -7.04
N VAL A 105 -10.10 -9.07 -6.84
CA VAL A 105 -10.25 -9.85 -5.61
C VAL A 105 -10.15 -11.34 -5.92
N MET A 106 -9.66 -12.12 -4.96
CA MET A 106 -9.58 -13.58 -5.11
C MET A 106 -10.93 -14.24 -4.87
N TYR A 107 -11.67 -13.76 -3.88
CA TYR A 107 -12.96 -14.27 -3.44
C TYR A 107 -13.96 -13.12 -3.37
N ALA A 108 -15.14 -13.30 -3.94
CA ALA A 108 -16.27 -12.42 -3.72
C ALA A 108 -17.56 -13.16 -4.05
N PRO A 109 -18.68 -12.87 -3.36
CA PRO A 109 -19.98 -13.32 -3.82
C PRO A 109 -20.27 -12.67 -5.18
N PRO A 110 -21.03 -13.36 -6.07
CA PRO A 110 -21.34 -12.82 -7.41
C PRO A 110 -22.06 -11.47 -7.40
N THR A 111 -22.67 -11.10 -6.27
CA THR A 111 -23.37 -9.82 -6.08
C THR A 111 -22.45 -8.66 -5.71
N CYS A 112 -21.20 -8.93 -5.34
CA CYS A 112 -20.25 -7.91 -4.88
C CYS A 112 -19.28 -7.55 -6.00
N ALA A 113 -18.52 -8.53 -6.49
CA ALA A 113 -17.52 -8.33 -7.53
C ALA A 113 -17.28 -9.61 -8.35
N PHE A 114 -16.83 -9.45 -9.59
CA PHE A 114 -16.22 -10.54 -10.32
C PHE A 114 -14.87 -10.86 -9.68
N SER A 115 -14.65 -12.14 -9.41
CA SER A 115 -13.50 -12.62 -8.64
C SER A 115 -12.74 -13.72 -9.36
N TYR A 116 -11.50 -13.98 -8.91
CA TYR A 116 -10.65 -15.03 -9.46
C TYR A 116 -11.22 -16.43 -9.22
N PHE A 117 -11.61 -16.73 -7.98
CA PHE A 117 -12.20 -18.01 -7.59
C PHE A 117 -13.73 -18.02 -7.69
N SER A 118 -14.29 -17.42 -8.74
CA SER A 118 -15.74 -17.36 -8.97
C SER A 118 -16.38 -18.70 -9.41
N GLY A 119 -15.57 -19.74 -9.64
CA GLY A 119 -16.01 -20.99 -10.27
C GLY A 119 -16.15 -20.91 -11.79
N ASN A 120 -15.99 -19.73 -12.40
CA ASN A 120 -15.94 -19.56 -13.85
C ASN A 120 -14.48 -19.40 -14.33
N PRO A 121 -13.92 -20.37 -15.07
CA PRO A 121 -12.52 -20.30 -15.52
C PRO A 121 -12.26 -19.09 -16.43
N GLY A 122 -13.28 -18.56 -17.11
CA GLY A 122 -13.15 -17.36 -17.93
C GLY A 122 -12.81 -16.11 -17.12
N ASN A 123 -13.25 -16.02 -15.85
CA ASN A 123 -12.91 -14.88 -14.98
C ASN A 123 -11.44 -14.92 -14.59
N ALA A 124 -10.95 -16.05 -14.09
CA ALA A 124 -9.54 -16.25 -13.74
C ALA A 124 -8.60 -15.99 -14.93
N GLN A 125 -9.00 -16.42 -16.15
CA GLN A 125 -8.23 -16.15 -17.36
C GLN A 125 -8.14 -14.65 -17.70
N ILE A 126 -9.24 -13.90 -17.56
CA ILE A 126 -9.24 -12.45 -17.82
C ILE A 126 -8.42 -11.72 -16.76
N ILE A 127 -8.61 -12.02 -15.48
CA ILE A 127 -7.83 -11.41 -14.39
C ILE A 127 -6.34 -11.68 -14.61
N GLY A 128 -5.97 -12.94 -14.84
CA GLY A 128 -4.59 -13.33 -15.06
C GLY A 128 -3.96 -12.66 -16.29
N LYS A 129 -4.73 -12.52 -17.38
CA LYS A 129 -4.28 -11.77 -18.56
C LYS A 129 -3.99 -10.32 -18.20
N PHE A 130 -4.90 -9.66 -17.49
CA PHE A 130 -4.78 -8.24 -17.14
C PHE A 130 -3.63 -7.97 -16.17
N ILE A 131 -3.39 -8.87 -15.20
CA ILE A 131 -2.20 -8.81 -14.34
C ILE A 131 -0.93 -8.90 -15.19
N LYS A 132 -0.83 -9.92 -16.08
CA LYS A 132 0.36 -10.11 -16.93
C LYS A 132 0.62 -8.94 -17.87
N THR A 133 -0.42 -8.24 -18.32
CA THR A 133 -0.29 -7.06 -19.18
C THR A 133 -0.13 -5.75 -18.41
N GLY A 134 -0.19 -5.78 -17.07
CA GLY A 134 -0.02 -4.59 -16.22
C GLY A 134 -1.25 -3.69 -16.09
N TYR A 135 -2.43 -4.15 -16.52
CA TYR A 135 -3.69 -3.41 -16.35
C TYR A 135 -4.39 -3.70 -15.02
N ILE A 136 -4.01 -4.78 -14.34
CA ILE A 136 -4.33 -4.98 -12.93
C ILE A 136 -3.01 -4.89 -12.16
N ASP A 137 -2.94 -3.96 -11.22
CA ASP A 137 -1.70 -3.56 -10.54
C ASP A 137 -1.76 -3.72 -9.01
N PHE A 138 -2.95 -3.96 -8.44
CA PHE A 138 -3.12 -4.19 -7.01
C PHE A 138 -4.19 -5.23 -6.68
N MET A 139 -4.05 -5.85 -5.52
CA MET A 139 -5.02 -6.79 -4.96
C MET A 139 -5.89 -6.06 -3.92
N HIS A 140 -7.19 -6.05 -4.15
CA HIS A 140 -8.18 -5.44 -3.25
C HIS A 140 -8.58 -6.47 -2.18
N SER A 141 -7.64 -6.76 -1.29
CA SER A 141 -7.67 -7.85 -0.31
C SER A 141 -7.81 -9.22 -0.98
N TYR A 142 -7.91 -10.30 -0.21
CA TYR A 142 -8.35 -11.56 -0.79
C TYR A 142 -9.84 -11.50 -1.16
N GLY A 143 -10.61 -10.64 -0.49
CA GLY A 143 -11.94 -10.21 -0.86
C GLY A 143 -13.03 -10.73 0.08
N GLU A 144 -14.29 -10.56 -0.32
CA GLU A 144 -15.43 -10.82 0.55
C GLU A 144 -15.76 -12.32 0.66
N LYS A 145 -15.07 -12.98 1.60
CA LYS A 145 -15.38 -14.35 2.05
C LYS A 145 -15.65 -14.34 3.55
N THR A 146 -16.88 -14.68 3.95
CA THR A 146 -17.32 -14.56 5.35
C THR A 146 -16.62 -15.52 6.31
N ASP A 147 -16.24 -16.70 5.83
CA ASP A 147 -15.50 -17.74 6.54
C ASP A 147 -14.03 -17.78 6.11
N PHE A 148 -13.44 -16.63 5.77
CA PHE A 148 -12.05 -16.55 5.35
C PHE A 148 -11.11 -17.13 6.41
N ALA A 149 -10.23 -18.03 5.98
CA ALA A 149 -9.20 -18.64 6.81
C ALA A 149 -7.84 -18.59 6.12
N ARG A 150 -6.78 -18.83 6.88
CA ARG A 150 -5.40 -18.84 6.39
C ARG A 150 -5.21 -19.76 5.17
N GLU A 151 -5.92 -20.88 5.12
CA GLU A 151 -5.89 -21.82 3.99
C GLU A 151 -6.36 -21.18 2.68
N ASP A 152 -7.29 -20.22 2.73
CA ASP A 152 -7.71 -19.44 1.57
C ASP A 152 -6.58 -18.53 1.08
N ALA A 153 -5.86 -17.87 2.00
CA ALA A 153 -4.68 -17.08 1.66
C ALA A 153 -3.59 -17.94 1.01
N ILE A 154 -3.31 -19.12 1.57
CA ILE A 154 -2.33 -20.08 1.02
C ILE A 154 -2.71 -20.43 -0.43
N LYS A 155 -3.96 -20.85 -0.65
CA LYS A 155 -4.46 -21.20 -1.97
C LYS A 155 -4.35 -20.05 -2.96
N ALA A 156 -4.71 -18.84 -2.53
CA ALA A 156 -4.63 -17.66 -3.36
C ALA A 156 -3.18 -17.34 -3.76
N ILE A 157 -2.25 -17.35 -2.80
CA ILE A 157 -0.83 -17.05 -3.04
C ILE A 157 -0.16 -18.13 -3.89
N GLU A 158 -0.51 -19.40 -3.71
CA GLU A 158 -0.07 -20.50 -4.57
C GLU A 158 -0.51 -20.26 -6.03
N GLU A 159 -1.77 -19.89 -6.27
CA GLU A 159 -2.23 -19.57 -7.63
C GLU A 159 -1.49 -18.39 -8.24
N LEU A 160 -1.29 -17.31 -7.48
CA LEU A 160 -0.54 -16.15 -7.96
C LEU A 160 0.91 -16.54 -8.32
N ASN A 161 1.58 -17.32 -7.47
CA ASN A 161 2.95 -17.77 -7.71
C ASN A 161 3.06 -18.75 -8.89
N ASN A 162 2.18 -19.75 -8.96
CA ASN A 162 2.19 -20.77 -10.03
C ASN A 162 2.00 -20.16 -11.41
N ASN A 163 1.20 -19.08 -11.50
CA ASN A 163 0.94 -18.39 -12.75
C ASN A 163 1.87 -17.20 -13.01
N GLN A 164 2.81 -16.93 -12.09
CA GLN A 164 3.72 -15.78 -12.11
C GLN A 164 2.97 -14.44 -12.17
N TYR A 165 1.81 -14.38 -11.54
CA TYR A 165 1.06 -13.13 -11.33
C TYR A 165 1.73 -12.36 -10.20
N LYS A 166 2.10 -11.11 -10.47
CA LYS A 166 2.75 -10.21 -9.50
C LYS A 166 2.03 -8.89 -9.43
N VAL A 167 1.65 -8.52 -8.21
CA VAL A 167 1.12 -7.23 -7.81
C VAL A 167 1.87 -6.77 -6.57
N ASP A 168 2.10 -5.46 -6.47
CA ASP A 168 2.95 -4.86 -5.42
C ASP A 168 2.13 -4.19 -4.31
N VAL A 169 0.84 -4.02 -4.51
CA VAL A 169 -0.03 -3.19 -3.67
C VAL A 169 -1.21 -4.01 -3.17
N TRP A 170 -1.50 -3.86 -1.88
CA TRP A 170 -2.66 -4.38 -1.18
C TRP A 170 -3.60 -3.24 -0.78
N VAL A 171 -4.90 -3.45 -0.93
CA VAL A 171 -5.95 -2.54 -0.50
C VAL A 171 -6.96 -3.31 0.34
N ASP A 172 -7.28 -2.86 1.55
CA ASP A 172 -8.32 -3.46 2.37
C ASP A 172 -9.72 -3.27 1.78
N HIS A 173 -10.59 -4.27 1.97
CA HIS A 173 -11.98 -4.27 1.53
C HIS A 173 -12.97 -4.13 2.70
N ALA A 174 -13.63 -2.98 2.83
CA ALA A 174 -14.72 -2.76 3.77
C ALA A 174 -14.51 -3.35 5.20
N LYS A 175 -15.26 -4.40 5.58
CA LYS A 175 -15.21 -5.06 6.90
C LYS A 175 -15.09 -6.58 6.76
N THR A 176 -14.00 -7.04 6.17
CA THR A 176 -13.75 -8.48 5.97
C THR A 176 -12.60 -8.99 6.85
N PRO A 177 -12.67 -10.26 7.33
CA PRO A 177 -11.66 -10.82 8.23
C PRO A 177 -10.23 -10.84 7.68
N ASP A 178 -10.07 -10.83 6.35
CA ASP A 178 -8.79 -10.84 5.64
C ASP A 178 -8.12 -9.45 5.54
N ASN A 179 -8.80 -8.38 5.96
CA ASN A 179 -8.15 -7.08 6.04
C ASN A 179 -7.00 -7.09 7.06
N LEU A 180 -6.07 -6.14 6.88
CA LEU A 180 -4.95 -5.94 7.80
C LEU A 180 -5.28 -4.82 8.79
N GLY A 181 -5.03 -5.05 10.08
CA GLY A 181 -5.33 -4.10 11.14
C GLY A 181 -6.79 -4.09 11.58
N ASP A 182 -7.00 -3.79 12.87
CA ASP A 182 -8.31 -3.81 13.54
C ASP A 182 -8.77 -2.42 14.01
N ASP A 183 -8.08 -1.36 13.57
CA ASP A 183 -8.28 0.00 14.07
C ASP A 183 -9.27 0.84 13.24
N THR A 184 -9.30 0.63 11.92
CA THR A 184 -10.06 1.43 10.94
C THR A 184 -10.99 0.53 10.14
N THR A 185 -10.42 -0.56 9.62
CA THR A 185 -11.11 -1.69 9.01
C THR A 185 -11.23 -2.80 10.06
N PHE A 186 -12.25 -3.66 9.95
CA PHE A 186 -12.35 -4.85 10.80
C PHE A 186 -11.50 -5.95 10.18
N GLY A 187 -10.18 -5.89 10.36
CA GLY A 187 -9.22 -6.86 9.82
C GLY A 187 -8.64 -7.77 10.90
N LEU A 188 -8.38 -9.03 10.53
CA LEU A 188 -7.72 -10.01 11.39
C LEU A 188 -6.51 -10.68 10.70
N GLY A 189 -6.14 -10.21 9.50
CA GLY A 189 -5.09 -10.80 8.66
C GLY A 189 -3.67 -10.68 9.24
N ASP A 190 -3.45 -9.73 10.15
CA ASP A 190 -2.20 -9.51 10.88
C ASP A 190 -2.24 -9.96 12.35
N HIS A 191 -3.33 -10.59 12.80
CA HIS A 191 -3.44 -11.12 14.17
C HIS A 191 -2.93 -12.57 14.24
N PRO A 192 -1.77 -12.87 14.87
CA PRO A 192 -1.14 -14.20 14.79
C PRO A 192 -1.94 -15.37 15.36
N HIS A 193 -2.96 -15.08 16.18
CA HIS A 193 -3.84 -16.08 16.79
C HIS A 193 -5.20 -16.19 16.09
N SER A 194 -5.46 -15.37 15.06
CA SER A 194 -6.66 -15.45 14.25
C SER A 194 -6.59 -16.62 13.26
N THR A 195 -7.73 -17.23 12.98
CA THR A 195 -7.86 -18.20 11.88
C THR A 195 -7.64 -17.54 10.51
N ALA A 196 -7.84 -16.22 10.41
CA ALA A 196 -7.61 -15.44 9.20
C ALA A 196 -6.17 -14.92 9.05
N TYR A 197 -5.24 -15.25 9.97
CA TYR A 197 -3.87 -14.74 9.90
C TYR A 197 -3.16 -15.13 8.60
N HIS A 198 -2.67 -14.13 7.86
CA HIS A 198 -1.95 -14.34 6.59
C HIS A 198 -0.90 -13.28 6.25
N SER A 199 -0.71 -12.25 7.08
CA SER A 199 0.20 -11.13 6.80
C SER A 199 1.63 -11.58 6.43
N ASP A 200 2.11 -12.65 7.04
CA ASP A 200 3.39 -13.29 6.70
C ASP A 200 3.43 -13.86 5.28
N LEU A 201 2.34 -14.48 4.82
CA LEU A 201 2.18 -15.01 3.46
C LEU A 201 2.09 -13.88 2.43
N THR A 202 1.28 -12.86 2.73
CA THR A 202 1.10 -11.68 1.88
C THR A 202 2.42 -10.92 1.72
N LEU A 203 3.18 -10.75 2.81
CA LEU A 203 4.52 -10.15 2.78
C LEU A 203 5.52 -11.01 2.00
N ALA A 204 5.54 -12.33 2.24
CA ALA A 204 6.44 -13.25 1.55
C ALA A 204 6.18 -13.35 0.04
N TYR A 205 4.93 -13.19 -0.40
CA TYR A 205 4.57 -13.12 -1.82
C TYR A 205 5.19 -11.91 -2.53
N GLY A 206 5.37 -10.81 -1.80
CA GLY A 206 6.07 -9.61 -2.27
C GLY A 206 5.24 -8.32 -2.28
N ILE A 207 4.11 -8.23 -1.56
CA ILE A 207 3.41 -6.96 -1.38
C ILE A 207 4.33 -5.94 -0.70
N LYS A 208 4.38 -4.73 -1.25
CA LYS A 208 5.26 -3.62 -0.82
C LYS A 208 4.48 -2.47 -0.20
N PHE A 209 3.25 -2.25 -0.67
CA PHE A 209 2.41 -1.14 -0.25
C PHE A 209 1.07 -1.65 0.22
N VAL A 210 0.56 -1.09 1.32
CA VAL A 210 -0.69 -1.50 1.94
C VAL A 210 -1.53 -0.25 2.19
N TRP A 211 -2.77 -0.25 1.72
CA TRP A 211 -3.75 0.80 2.00
C TRP A 211 -4.89 0.24 2.87
N LEU A 212 -4.95 0.71 4.12
CA LEU A 212 -5.89 0.25 5.16
C LEU A 212 -7.20 1.07 5.20
N GLY A 213 -7.66 1.58 4.05
CA GLY A 213 -8.89 2.41 3.97
C GLY A 213 -8.80 3.80 4.61
N ARG A 214 -7.61 4.24 5.05
CA ARG A 214 -7.41 5.60 5.56
C ARG A 214 -7.26 6.58 4.42
N ILE A 215 -8.16 7.57 4.36
CA ILE A 215 -7.99 8.72 3.47
C ILE A 215 -6.94 9.63 4.13
N THR A 216 -5.73 9.66 3.55
CA THR A 216 -4.77 10.71 3.87
C THR A 216 -4.89 11.83 2.85
N THR A 217 -4.92 13.08 3.32
CA THR A 217 -4.79 14.26 2.45
C THR A 217 -3.33 14.51 2.05
N VAL A 218 -2.40 13.66 2.51
CA VAL A 218 -0.97 13.74 2.20
C VAL A 218 -0.67 13.04 0.88
N ILE A 219 -0.36 13.85 -0.13
CA ILE A 219 0.12 13.37 -1.42
C ILE A 219 1.64 13.20 -1.38
N GLY A 220 2.12 11.97 -1.58
CA GLY A 220 3.54 11.64 -1.80
C GLY A 220 4.37 11.44 -0.54
N GLN A 221 4.69 10.18 -0.22
CA GLN A 221 5.50 9.77 0.94
C GLN A 221 7.03 9.82 0.70
N SER A 222 7.49 10.38 -0.42
CA SER A 222 8.92 10.44 -0.79
C SER A 222 9.50 11.86 -0.75
N ILE A 223 8.96 12.72 0.12
CA ILE A 223 9.56 14.02 0.45
C ILE A 223 10.65 13.84 1.52
N PRO A 224 11.75 14.62 1.50
CA PRO A 224 12.76 14.57 2.55
C PRO A 224 12.13 14.71 3.93
N ILE A 225 12.57 13.88 4.87
CA ILE A 225 12.09 13.94 6.25
C ILE A 225 12.72 15.17 6.90
N THR A 226 11.93 16.20 7.16
CA THR A 226 12.38 17.43 7.83
C THR A 226 11.72 17.56 9.20
N LEU A 227 12.28 18.40 10.09
CA LEU A 227 11.58 18.73 11.35
C LEU A 227 10.15 19.26 11.09
N LYS A 228 9.95 20.00 9.99
CA LYS A 228 8.62 20.47 9.56
C LYS A 228 7.64 19.33 9.27
N THR A 229 8.12 18.17 8.83
CA THR A 229 7.28 17.00 8.55
C THR A 229 6.55 16.51 9.81
N PHE A 230 7.17 16.66 11.00
CA PHE A 230 6.58 16.22 12.28
C PHE A 230 5.73 17.30 12.97
N PHE A 231 6.01 18.58 12.70
CA PHE A 231 5.33 19.71 13.36
C PHE A 231 4.25 20.36 12.48
N ALA A 232 4.18 20.03 11.20
CA ALA A 232 3.04 20.39 10.37
C ALA A 232 1.87 19.49 10.78
N ASN A 233 0.81 20.09 11.31
CA ASN A 233 -0.45 19.45 11.74
C ASN A 233 -1.24 18.77 10.59
N SER A 234 -0.56 18.22 9.59
CA SER A 234 -1.16 17.77 8.34
C SER A 234 -0.52 16.51 7.78
N PHE A 235 0.51 15.94 8.42
CA PHE A 235 1.24 14.80 7.86
C PHE A 235 1.38 13.65 8.87
N PRO A 236 0.44 12.68 8.89
CA PRO A 236 0.73 11.40 9.53
C PRO A 236 1.86 10.71 8.77
N ILE A 237 2.94 10.43 9.50
CA ILE A 237 4.08 9.65 9.01
C ILE A 237 3.76 8.19 9.34
N PHE A 238 3.59 7.37 8.31
CA PHE A 238 3.62 5.91 8.46
C PHE A 238 4.99 5.42 7.98
N VAL A 239 5.61 4.56 8.80
CA VAL A 239 6.87 3.85 8.52
C VAL A 239 6.51 2.47 7.99
#